data_AF-A0A257X5N6-F1
#
_entry.id   AF-A0A257X5N6-F1
#
_cell.length_a   1.000
_cell.length_b   1.000
_cell.length_c   1.000
_cell.angle_alpha   90.00
_cell.angle_beta   90.00
_cell.angle_gamma   90.00
#
_symmetry.space_group_name_H-M   'P 1'
#
loop_
_entity.id
_entity.type
_entity.pdbx_description
1 polymer ?
#
loop_
_entity_poly.entity_id
_entity_poly.type
_entity_poly.pdbx_seq_one_letter_code
_entity_poly.pdbx_strand_id
1 'polypeptide(L)'
;IDHTRLTYERLRMLAADGAASSIPTDLEGDDQRRAEAVAAFAKGRFDEVITTWVGTPASPFEQLMLLDSTAMAGTAEQLTPYYEAVLKDWPADAHFAAALSAFRHEAYDDATSHLLDGFKALRPQVWSRLSSVQGALSLVPPLAANNRDLVPQFMAALKQPFPGGLAEPSRLNTLIQIITLLSEAQQIEVLALFEPNPPWQRQFLEFRLKIYRAAKHVLAAQAERDLQEFLRHADRRLDDAAAERKESSAEL
;
A
#
# COMPACT_ATOMS: atom_id res chain seq x y z
N ILE A 1 19.96 29.60 18.81
CA ILE A 1 19.26 28.56 18.00
C ILE A 1 20.33 27.55 17.63
N ASP A 2 20.09 26.27 17.88
CA ASP A 2 21.01 25.20 17.49
C ASP A 2 20.84 24.95 15.98
N HIS A 3 21.80 25.46 15.20
CA HIS A 3 21.76 25.40 13.74
C HIS A 3 21.92 23.97 13.22
N THR A 4 22.77 23.16 13.85
CA THR A 4 22.98 21.74 13.53
C THR A 4 21.69 20.96 13.72
N ARG A 5 21.02 21.16 14.86
CA ARG A 5 19.72 20.53 15.12
C ARG A 5 18.65 20.95 14.10
N LEU A 6 18.55 22.23 13.79
CA LEU A 6 17.56 22.73 12.81
C LEU A 6 17.78 22.12 11.42
N THR A 7 19.04 22.06 11.01
CA THR A 7 19.47 21.45 9.76
C THR A 7 19.09 19.97 9.70
N TYR A 8 19.31 19.25 10.80
CA TYR A 8 19.02 17.83 10.90
C TYR A 8 17.51 17.54 10.89
N GLU A 9 16.70 18.34 11.59
CA GLU A 9 15.23 18.21 11.52
C GLU A 9 14.69 18.48 10.11
N ARG A 10 15.27 19.45 9.38
CA ARG A 10 14.89 19.71 7.98
C ARG A 10 15.18 18.50 7.08
N LEU A 11 16.32 17.84 7.29
CA LEU A 11 16.72 16.65 6.54
C LEU A 11 15.75 15.49 6.77
N ARG A 12 15.38 15.24 8.04
CA ARG A 12 14.37 14.23 8.41
C ARG A 12 13.00 14.53 7.80
N MET A 13 12.55 15.78 7.86
CA MET A 13 11.27 16.20 7.30
C MET A 13 11.21 15.94 5.79
N LEU A 14 12.27 16.32 5.06
CA LEU A 14 12.36 16.05 3.61
C LEU A 14 12.38 14.55 3.31
N ALA A 15 13.15 13.76 4.08
CA ALA A 15 13.22 12.32 3.89
C ALA A 15 11.88 11.61 4.21
N ALA A 16 11.12 12.11 5.19
CA ALA A 16 9.77 11.61 5.49
C ALA A 16 8.80 11.78 4.31
N ASP A 17 8.97 12.85 3.53
CA ASP A 17 8.21 13.09 2.29
C ASP A 17 8.83 12.39 1.05
N GLY A 18 9.89 11.59 1.24
CA GLY A 18 10.64 10.95 0.15
C GLY A 18 11.45 11.91 -0.70
N ALA A 19 11.61 13.17 -0.27
CA ALA A 19 12.38 14.18 -0.97
C ALA A 19 13.88 14.04 -0.66
N ALA A 20 14.69 13.89 -1.70
CA ALA A 20 16.15 13.91 -1.56
C ALA A 20 16.62 15.32 -1.18
N SER A 21 17.61 15.38 -0.28
CA SER A 21 18.28 16.62 0.11
C SER A 21 19.79 16.46 0.04
N SER A 22 20.51 17.55 -0.21
CA SER A 22 21.97 17.59 -0.09
C SER A 22 22.36 17.59 1.39
N ILE A 23 23.31 16.72 1.74
CA ILE A 23 23.86 16.68 3.10
C ILE A 23 24.72 17.93 3.29
N PRO A 24 24.49 18.70 4.37
CA PRO A 24 25.29 19.87 4.70
C PRO A 24 26.75 19.49 4.96
N THR A 25 27.67 20.31 4.47
CA THR A 25 29.12 20.05 4.51
C THR A 25 29.76 20.32 5.87
N ASP A 26 29.01 20.90 6.81
CA ASP A 26 29.43 21.26 8.16
C ASP A 26 29.11 20.19 9.21
N LEU A 27 28.46 19.09 8.81
CA LEU A 27 28.27 17.92 9.67
C LEU A 27 29.53 17.06 9.68
N GLU A 28 29.93 16.59 10.85
CA GLU A 28 31.10 15.72 11.03
C GLU A 28 30.76 14.49 11.89
N GLY A 29 31.57 13.45 11.78
CA GLY A 29 31.48 12.27 12.65
C GLY A 29 30.13 11.54 12.60
N ASP A 30 29.53 11.31 13.76
CA ASP A 30 28.26 10.59 13.88
C ASP A 30 27.08 11.34 13.27
N ASP A 31 27.08 12.68 13.35
CA ASP A 31 25.99 13.49 12.78
C ASP A 31 26.00 13.42 11.24
N GLN A 32 27.19 13.40 10.64
CA GLN A 32 27.33 13.19 9.20
C GLN A 32 26.79 11.82 8.79
N ARG A 33 27.21 10.74 9.49
CA ARG A 33 26.74 9.38 9.20
C ARG A 33 25.23 9.24 9.33
N ARG A 34 24.62 9.85 10.36
CA ARG A 34 23.17 9.80 10.50
C ARG A 34 22.47 10.58 9.38
N ALA A 35 23.01 11.71 8.95
CA ALA A 35 22.48 12.46 7.80
C ALA A 35 22.60 11.67 6.48
N GLU A 36 23.71 10.95 6.29
CA GLU A 36 23.92 10.02 5.16
C GLU A 36 22.88 8.89 5.16
N ALA A 37 22.61 8.29 6.32
CA ALA A 37 21.58 7.27 6.47
C ALA A 37 20.17 7.82 6.14
N VAL A 38 19.82 9.03 6.62
CA VAL A 38 18.54 9.69 6.29
C VAL A 38 18.43 9.96 4.78
N ALA A 39 19.50 10.43 4.15
CA ALA A 39 19.53 10.67 2.71
C ALA A 39 19.46 9.37 1.89
N ALA A 40 20.06 8.28 2.38
CA ALA A 40 19.98 6.94 1.78
C ALA A 40 18.54 6.39 1.87
N PHE A 41 17.86 6.58 3.00
CA PHE A 41 16.47 6.19 3.19
C PHE A 41 15.55 6.89 2.19
N ALA A 42 15.69 8.21 2.01
CA ALA A 42 14.90 8.96 1.03
C ALA A 42 15.09 8.47 -0.42
N LYS A 43 16.20 7.78 -0.71
CA LYS A 43 16.51 7.18 -2.02
C LYS A 43 16.12 5.69 -2.10
N GLY A 44 15.50 5.12 -1.06
CA GLY A 44 15.15 3.70 -0.98
C GLY A 44 16.36 2.77 -0.84
N ARG A 45 17.51 3.27 -0.40
CA ARG A 45 18.75 2.49 -0.25
C ARG A 45 18.87 1.92 1.16
N PHE A 46 17.98 0.98 1.47
CA PHE A 46 17.82 0.45 2.83
C PHE A 46 19.07 -0.25 3.39
N ASP A 47 19.84 -0.95 2.56
CA ASP A 47 21.12 -1.55 2.96
C ASP A 47 22.15 -0.48 3.40
N GLU A 48 22.20 0.65 2.70
CA GLU A 48 23.06 1.79 3.06
C GLU A 48 22.61 2.39 4.40
N VAL A 49 21.29 2.47 4.68
CA VAL A 49 20.79 2.93 5.99
C VAL A 49 21.33 2.05 7.12
N ILE A 50 21.19 0.73 7.00
CA ILE A 50 21.60 -0.22 8.05
C ILE A 50 23.11 -0.15 8.32
N THR A 51 23.91 -0.01 7.25
CA THR A 51 25.38 -0.02 7.37
C THR A 51 25.96 1.32 7.80
N THR A 52 25.32 2.43 7.46
CA THR A 52 25.78 3.78 7.78
C THR A 52 25.26 4.28 9.13
N TRP A 53 24.07 3.85 9.57
CA TRP A 53 23.45 4.34 10.80
C TRP A 53 24.31 4.07 12.05
N VAL A 54 24.35 5.06 12.96
CA VAL A 54 25.02 4.94 14.25
C VAL A 54 24.22 5.55 15.39
N GLY A 55 24.40 4.97 16.58
CA GLY A 55 23.78 5.44 17.82
C GLY A 55 22.32 5.06 18.00
N THR A 56 21.73 5.55 19.08
CA THR A 56 20.32 5.30 19.43
C THR A 56 19.41 6.27 18.67
N PRO A 57 18.27 5.80 18.11
CA PRO A 57 17.28 6.69 17.48
C PRO A 57 16.79 7.75 18.46
N ALA A 58 16.88 9.02 18.06
CA ALA A 58 16.51 10.16 18.90
C ALA A 58 15.10 10.68 18.58
N SER A 59 14.43 10.12 17.57
CA SER A 59 13.11 10.54 17.13
C SER A 59 12.25 9.37 16.63
N PRO A 60 10.92 9.50 16.66
CA PRO A 60 9.98 8.56 16.01
C PRO A 60 10.33 8.26 14.56
N PHE A 61 10.71 9.30 13.79
CA PHE A 61 11.08 9.15 12.39
C PHE A 61 12.26 8.18 12.23
N GLU A 62 13.31 8.33 13.04
CA GLU A 62 14.48 7.45 12.96
C GLU A 62 14.17 6.03 13.38
N GLN A 63 13.32 5.83 14.39
CA GLN A 63 12.87 4.49 14.79
C GLN A 63 12.15 3.80 13.63
N LEU A 64 11.20 4.50 13.00
CA LEU A 64 10.42 4.01 11.87
C LEU A 64 11.27 3.81 10.61
N MET A 65 12.24 4.71 10.36
CA MET A 65 13.20 4.61 9.27
C MET A 65 14.05 3.34 9.39
N LEU A 66 14.58 3.06 10.59
CA LEU A 66 15.40 1.89 10.84
C LEU A 66 14.58 0.61 10.81
N LEU A 67 13.37 0.63 11.39
CA LEU A 67 12.43 -0.48 11.27
C LEU A 67 12.18 -0.85 9.80
N ASP A 68 11.81 0.12 8.96
CA ASP A 68 11.54 -0.13 7.54
C ASP A 68 12.78 -0.61 6.80
N SER A 69 13.92 0.04 7.05
CA SER A 69 15.17 -0.30 6.39
C SER A 69 15.58 -1.73 6.73
N THR A 70 15.50 -2.11 8.00
CA THR A 70 15.81 -3.46 8.44
C THR A 70 14.80 -4.48 7.96
N ALA A 71 13.51 -4.16 7.84
CA ALA A 71 12.53 -5.05 7.22
C ALA A 71 12.83 -5.30 5.72
N MET A 72 13.25 -4.26 5.01
CA MET A 72 13.54 -4.29 3.57
C MET A 72 14.87 -4.95 3.21
N ALA A 73 15.88 -4.84 4.07
CA ALA A 73 17.26 -5.20 3.74
C ALA A 73 17.97 -6.08 4.78
N GLY A 74 17.55 -6.01 6.05
CA GLY A 74 18.20 -6.72 7.15
C GLY A 74 17.67 -8.13 7.40
N THR A 75 18.22 -8.76 8.45
CA THR A 75 17.78 -10.04 8.98
C THR A 75 16.68 -9.88 10.05
N ALA A 76 16.03 -10.99 10.42
CA ALA A 76 15.02 -10.99 11.50
C ALA A 76 15.63 -10.57 12.86
N GLU A 77 16.87 -10.97 13.14
CA GLU A 77 17.59 -10.61 14.37
C GLU A 77 17.85 -9.10 14.42
N GLN A 78 18.25 -8.51 13.30
CA GLN A 78 18.46 -7.07 13.21
C GLN A 78 17.16 -6.27 13.38
N LEU A 79 16.02 -6.83 12.94
CA LEU A 79 14.72 -6.16 13.02
C LEU A 79 14.20 -6.06 14.46
N THR A 80 14.41 -7.13 15.24
CA THR A 80 13.86 -7.31 16.59
C THR A 80 13.93 -6.06 17.49
N PRO A 81 15.09 -5.41 17.70
CA PRO A 81 15.15 -4.24 18.60
C PRO A 81 14.29 -3.06 18.10
N TYR A 82 14.19 -2.86 16.78
CA TYR A 82 13.37 -1.78 16.22
C TYR A 82 11.88 -2.13 16.23
N TYR A 83 11.55 -3.40 16.00
CA TYR A 83 10.19 -3.91 16.15
C TYR A 83 9.67 -3.69 17.58
N GLU A 84 10.42 -4.12 18.59
CA GLU A 84 10.01 -3.97 20.01
C GLU A 84 9.84 -2.50 20.41
N ALA A 85 10.74 -1.63 19.96
CA ALA A 85 10.65 -0.20 20.23
C ALA A 85 9.41 0.45 19.60
N VAL A 86 9.13 0.16 18.33
CA VAL A 86 8.02 0.75 17.58
C VAL A 86 6.67 0.14 18.00
N LEU A 87 6.63 -1.15 18.36
CA LEU A 87 5.39 -1.86 18.71
C LEU A 87 4.59 -1.18 19.83
N LYS A 88 5.28 -0.50 20.74
CA LYS A 88 4.65 0.19 21.88
C LYS A 88 3.77 1.36 21.46
N ASP A 89 4.23 2.16 20.50
CA ASP A 89 3.62 3.44 20.13
C ASP A 89 2.90 3.37 18.76
N TRP A 90 3.42 2.56 17.83
CA TRP A 90 2.86 2.32 16.50
C TRP A 90 2.78 0.82 16.17
N PRO A 91 1.92 0.06 16.86
CA PRO A 91 1.83 -1.38 16.70
C PRO A 91 1.51 -1.83 15.26
N ALA A 92 0.72 -1.07 14.51
CA ALA A 92 0.42 -1.42 13.12
C ALA A 92 1.68 -1.40 12.24
N ASP A 93 2.45 -0.31 12.31
CA ASP A 93 3.69 -0.14 11.54
C ASP A 93 4.74 -1.21 11.90
N ALA A 94 4.87 -1.55 13.20
CA ALA A 94 5.75 -2.64 13.66
C ALA A 94 5.36 -3.99 13.04
N HIS A 95 4.08 -4.36 13.10
CA HIS A 95 3.58 -5.60 12.52
C HIS A 95 3.73 -5.64 11.00
N PHE A 96 3.50 -4.53 10.29
CA PHE A 96 3.68 -4.49 8.84
C PHE A 96 5.14 -4.68 8.42
N ALA A 97 6.08 -4.10 9.17
CA ALA A 97 7.51 -4.31 8.94
C ALA A 97 7.93 -5.77 9.22
N ALA A 98 7.42 -6.37 10.30
CA ALA A 98 7.65 -7.78 10.60
C ALA A 98 7.07 -8.71 9.52
N ALA A 99 5.86 -8.41 9.02
CA ALA A 99 5.23 -9.15 7.93
C ALA A 99 6.07 -9.11 6.65
N LEU A 100 6.59 -7.94 6.29
CA LEU A 100 7.45 -7.76 5.13
C LEU A 100 8.77 -8.54 5.27
N SER A 101 9.42 -8.45 6.42
CA SER A 101 10.66 -9.18 6.67
C SER A 101 10.44 -10.69 6.60
N ALA A 102 9.40 -11.21 7.25
CA ALA A 102 9.04 -12.62 7.19
C ALA A 102 8.74 -13.07 5.74
N PHE A 103 7.98 -12.28 4.98
CA PHE A 103 7.68 -12.57 3.58
C PHE A 103 8.94 -12.68 2.72
N ARG A 104 9.88 -11.74 2.88
CA ARG A 104 11.17 -11.74 2.15
C ARG A 104 12.03 -12.97 2.45
N HIS A 105 11.91 -13.53 3.65
CA HIS A 105 12.62 -14.73 4.07
C HIS A 105 11.77 -16.00 3.91
N GLU A 106 10.71 -15.94 3.09
CA GLU A 106 9.82 -17.07 2.76
C GLU A 106 9.08 -17.69 3.96
N ALA A 107 9.06 -17.00 5.10
CA ALA A 107 8.30 -17.37 6.29
C ALA A 107 6.84 -16.90 6.16
N TYR A 108 6.09 -17.49 5.21
CA TYR A 108 4.77 -17.00 4.81
C TYR A 108 3.69 -17.09 5.90
N ASP A 109 3.77 -18.08 6.79
CA ASP A 109 2.84 -18.20 7.91
C ASP A 109 3.04 -17.07 8.93
N ASP A 110 4.29 -16.78 9.28
CA ASP A 110 4.65 -15.65 10.15
C ASP A 110 4.29 -14.31 9.50
N ALA A 111 4.57 -14.17 8.20
CA ALA A 111 4.18 -12.99 7.42
C ALA A 111 2.67 -12.76 7.48
N THR A 112 1.88 -13.81 7.32
CA THR A 112 0.42 -13.77 7.41
C THR A 112 -0.05 -13.37 8.80
N SER A 113 0.51 -13.99 9.85
CA SER A 113 0.15 -13.67 11.24
C SER A 113 0.39 -12.20 11.54
N HIS A 114 1.59 -11.71 11.25
CA HIS A 114 1.94 -10.30 11.43
C HIS A 114 1.05 -9.37 10.62
N LEU A 115 0.71 -9.73 9.38
CA LEU A 115 -0.12 -8.90 8.53
C LEU A 115 -1.55 -8.74 9.08
N LEU A 116 -2.15 -9.83 9.57
CA LEU A 116 -3.47 -9.82 10.20
C LEU A 116 -3.46 -9.04 11.53
N ASP A 117 -2.43 -9.24 12.36
CA ASP A 117 -2.24 -8.47 13.59
C ASP A 117 -2.04 -6.97 13.30
N GLY A 118 -1.29 -6.64 12.25
CA GLY A 118 -1.12 -5.26 11.79
C GLY A 118 -2.43 -4.61 11.36
N PHE A 119 -3.26 -5.29 10.54
CA PHE A 119 -4.57 -4.76 10.16
C PHE A 119 -5.52 -4.61 11.34
N LYS A 120 -5.41 -5.48 12.36
CA LYS A 120 -6.16 -5.36 13.61
C LYS A 120 -5.68 -4.18 14.45
N ALA A 121 -4.37 -4.00 14.61
CA ALA A 121 -3.74 -2.90 15.33
C ALA A 121 -3.98 -1.53 14.65
N LEU A 122 -4.12 -1.53 13.32
CA LEU A 122 -4.44 -0.33 12.55
C LEU A 122 -5.84 0.23 12.88
N ARG A 123 -6.77 -0.58 13.41
CA ARG A 123 -8.15 -0.14 13.69
C ARG A 123 -8.23 0.99 14.72
N PRO A 124 -7.56 0.91 15.89
CA PRO A 124 -7.49 2.03 16.83
C PRO A 124 -6.40 3.06 16.49
N GLN A 125 -5.41 2.72 15.64
CA GLN A 125 -4.29 3.60 15.32
C GLN A 125 -4.67 4.55 14.18
N VAL A 126 -5.09 5.77 14.54
CA VAL A 126 -5.55 6.77 13.56
C VAL A 126 -4.40 7.25 12.66
N TRP A 127 -3.16 7.25 13.16
CA TRP A 127 -1.99 7.79 12.46
C TRP A 127 -0.99 6.65 12.19
N SER A 128 -1.01 6.14 10.96
CA SER A 128 -0.01 5.22 10.40
C SER A 128 0.55 5.81 9.11
N ARG A 129 1.76 5.39 8.73
CA ARG A 129 2.36 5.84 7.47
C ARG A 129 1.66 5.17 6.29
N LEU A 130 1.29 5.98 5.30
CA LEU A 130 0.61 5.49 4.10
C LEU A 130 1.44 4.43 3.38
N SER A 131 2.76 4.64 3.27
CA SER A 131 3.69 3.69 2.64
C SER A 131 3.71 2.33 3.34
N SER A 132 3.70 2.30 4.68
CA SER A 132 3.67 1.06 5.46
C SER A 132 2.38 0.27 5.22
N VAL A 133 1.22 0.95 5.23
CA VAL A 133 -0.07 0.30 4.94
C VAL A 133 -0.15 -0.20 3.49
N GLN A 134 0.34 0.59 2.53
CA GLN A 134 0.37 0.18 1.13
C GLN A 134 1.32 -1.02 0.90
N GLY A 135 2.48 -1.02 1.55
CA GLY A 135 3.41 -2.14 1.55
C GLY A 135 2.74 -3.42 2.09
N ALA A 136 2.09 -3.32 3.25
CA ALA A 136 1.33 -4.41 3.85
C ALA A 136 0.23 -4.96 2.91
N LEU A 137 -0.58 -4.07 2.32
CA LEU A 137 -1.63 -4.44 1.36
C LEU A 137 -1.09 -5.14 0.11
N SER A 138 0.15 -4.83 -0.30
CA SER A 138 0.80 -5.46 -1.45
C SER A 138 1.21 -6.91 -1.21
N LEU A 139 1.37 -7.33 0.05
CA LEU A 139 1.70 -8.70 0.43
C LEU A 139 0.48 -9.62 0.42
N VAL A 140 -0.73 -9.07 0.51
CA VAL A 140 -1.97 -9.87 0.59
C VAL A 140 -2.19 -10.75 -0.63
N PRO A 141 -2.15 -10.25 -1.89
CA PRO A 141 -2.39 -11.11 -3.06
C PRO A 141 -1.44 -12.30 -3.20
N PRO A 142 -0.10 -12.15 -3.11
CA PRO A 142 0.79 -13.31 -3.20
C PRO A 142 0.60 -14.30 -2.04
N LEU A 143 0.36 -13.84 -0.81
CA LEU A 143 0.07 -14.72 0.32
C LEU A 143 -1.23 -15.51 0.13
N ALA A 144 -2.29 -14.83 -0.32
CA ALA A 144 -3.58 -15.45 -0.62
C ALA A 144 -3.51 -16.45 -1.79
N ALA A 145 -2.66 -16.18 -2.79
CA ALA A 145 -2.41 -17.10 -3.89
C ALA A 145 -1.62 -18.33 -3.45
N ASN A 146 -0.66 -18.16 -2.53
CA ASN A 146 0.12 -19.25 -1.94
C ASN A 146 -0.73 -20.16 -1.04
N ASN A 147 -1.63 -19.59 -0.24
CA ASN A 147 -2.55 -20.34 0.61
C ASN A 147 -3.97 -19.76 0.55
N ARG A 148 -4.86 -20.47 -0.17
CA ARG A 148 -6.25 -20.03 -0.39
C ARG A 148 -7.10 -20.05 0.88
N ASP A 149 -6.71 -20.80 1.91
CA ASP A 149 -7.44 -20.85 3.18
C ASP A 149 -7.34 -19.52 3.96
N LEU A 150 -6.40 -18.65 3.57
CA LEU A 150 -6.22 -17.31 4.14
C LEU A 150 -7.17 -16.26 3.55
N VAL A 151 -7.75 -16.52 2.38
CA VAL A 151 -8.56 -15.54 1.65
C VAL A 151 -9.74 -15.02 2.49
N PRO A 152 -10.51 -15.87 3.22
CA PRO A 152 -11.57 -15.38 4.09
C PRO A 152 -11.08 -14.46 5.23
N GLN A 153 -9.88 -14.72 5.75
CA GLN A 153 -9.28 -13.92 6.83
C GLN A 153 -8.86 -12.54 6.31
N PHE A 154 -8.20 -12.49 5.14
CA PHE A 154 -7.87 -11.23 4.49
C PHE A 154 -9.12 -10.44 4.09
N MET A 155 -10.14 -11.10 3.54
CA MET A 155 -11.42 -10.45 3.24
C MET A 155 -12.03 -9.84 4.50
N ALA A 156 -12.07 -10.59 5.62
CA ALA A 156 -12.59 -10.07 6.88
C ALA A 156 -11.79 -8.88 7.41
N ALA A 157 -10.45 -8.92 7.30
CA ALA A 157 -9.57 -7.83 7.71
C ALA A 157 -9.71 -6.59 6.83
N LEU A 158 -9.99 -6.76 5.53
CA LEU A 158 -9.99 -5.68 4.54
C LEU A 158 -11.39 -5.16 4.19
N LYS A 159 -12.49 -5.84 4.55
CA LYS A 159 -13.84 -5.42 4.13
C LYS A 159 -14.26 -4.05 4.67
N GLN A 160 -13.78 -3.68 5.86
CA GLN A 160 -14.07 -2.40 6.49
C GLN A 160 -12.97 -1.38 6.16
N PRO A 161 -13.32 -0.12 5.79
CA PRO A 161 -12.35 0.95 5.60
C PRO A 161 -11.42 1.13 6.81
N PHE A 162 -10.19 1.53 6.57
CA PHE A 162 -9.25 1.89 7.65
C PHE A 162 -9.57 3.29 8.21
N PRO A 163 -9.06 3.65 9.41
CA PRO A 163 -9.34 4.95 10.01
C PRO A 163 -9.06 6.11 9.06
N GLY A 164 -9.99 7.06 9.00
CA GLY A 164 -9.88 8.24 8.12
C GLY A 164 -9.87 7.93 6.61
N GLY A 165 -10.21 6.71 6.18
CA GLY A 165 -10.10 6.31 4.77
C GLY A 165 -8.65 6.08 4.31
N LEU A 166 -7.74 5.82 5.26
CA LEU A 166 -6.33 5.58 4.97
C LEU A 166 -6.16 4.47 3.94
N ALA A 167 -5.39 4.74 2.88
CA ALA A 167 -5.09 3.80 1.80
C ALA A 167 -6.32 3.19 1.11
N GLU A 168 -7.49 3.85 1.13
CA GLU A 168 -8.74 3.29 0.60
C GLU A 168 -8.64 2.79 -0.85
N PRO A 169 -8.02 3.52 -1.80
CA PRO A 169 -7.84 3.01 -3.16
C PRO A 169 -6.99 1.73 -3.20
N SER A 170 -5.93 1.66 -2.39
CA SER A 170 -5.07 0.49 -2.29
C SER A 170 -5.81 -0.70 -1.68
N ARG A 171 -6.60 -0.47 -0.62
CA ARG A 171 -7.42 -1.51 0.05
C ARG A 171 -8.42 -2.14 -0.92
N LEU A 172 -9.16 -1.30 -1.64
CA LEU A 172 -10.12 -1.75 -2.64
C LEU A 172 -9.43 -2.49 -3.79
N ASN A 173 -8.29 -1.99 -4.27
CA ASN A 173 -7.51 -2.67 -5.30
C ASN A 173 -6.98 -4.05 -4.84
N THR A 174 -6.57 -4.18 -3.58
CA THR A 174 -6.19 -5.48 -3.00
C THR A 174 -7.38 -6.45 -2.97
N LEU A 175 -8.57 -5.98 -2.60
CA LEU A 175 -9.79 -6.80 -2.65
C LEU A 175 -10.12 -7.27 -4.07
N ILE A 176 -9.96 -6.41 -5.09
CA ILE A 176 -10.13 -6.80 -6.50
C ILE A 176 -9.15 -7.90 -6.89
N GLN A 177 -7.89 -7.82 -6.47
CA GLN A 177 -6.87 -8.80 -6.83
C GLN A 177 -7.14 -10.20 -6.26
N ILE A 178 -7.78 -10.29 -5.08
CA ILE A 178 -8.08 -11.58 -4.44
C ILE A 178 -9.52 -12.05 -4.67
N ILE A 179 -10.38 -11.25 -5.31
CA ILE A 179 -11.82 -11.54 -5.43
C ILE A 179 -12.10 -12.88 -6.13
N THR A 180 -11.29 -13.26 -7.10
CA THR A 180 -11.45 -14.50 -7.86
C THR A 180 -11.12 -15.75 -7.06
N LEU A 181 -10.47 -15.60 -5.90
CA LEU A 181 -10.15 -16.68 -4.96
C LEU A 181 -11.27 -16.94 -3.95
N LEU A 182 -12.27 -16.04 -3.87
CA LEU A 182 -13.39 -16.13 -2.95
C LEU A 182 -14.49 -17.07 -3.45
N SER A 183 -15.33 -17.54 -2.52
CA SER A 183 -16.62 -18.16 -2.87
C SER A 183 -17.57 -17.15 -3.53
N GLU A 184 -18.55 -17.63 -4.28
CA GLU A 184 -19.51 -16.76 -4.99
C GLU A 184 -20.24 -15.78 -4.04
N ALA A 185 -20.66 -16.25 -2.85
CA ALA A 185 -21.31 -15.40 -1.86
C ALA A 185 -20.40 -14.26 -1.40
N GLN A 186 -19.13 -14.57 -1.13
CA GLN A 186 -18.13 -13.57 -0.73
C GLN A 186 -17.77 -12.62 -1.89
N GLN A 187 -17.77 -13.09 -3.14
CA GLN A 187 -17.57 -12.23 -4.30
C GLN A 187 -18.67 -11.16 -4.39
N ILE A 188 -19.93 -11.53 -4.13
CA ILE A 188 -21.05 -10.58 -4.09
C ILE A 188 -20.84 -9.53 -2.99
N GLU A 189 -20.44 -9.96 -1.79
CA GLU A 189 -20.12 -9.05 -0.68
C GLU A 189 -19.02 -8.05 -1.04
N VAL A 190 -17.95 -8.48 -1.71
CA VAL A 190 -16.89 -7.58 -2.16
C VAL A 190 -17.39 -6.64 -3.25
N LEU A 191 -18.14 -7.14 -4.24
CA LEU A 191 -18.69 -6.31 -5.32
C LEU A 191 -19.59 -5.19 -4.77
N ALA A 192 -20.36 -5.46 -3.71
CA ALA A 192 -21.21 -4.47 -3.07
C ALA A 192 -20.42 -3.26 -2.49
N LEU A 193 -19.14 -3.42 -2.16
CA LEU A 193 -18.29 -2.32 -1.67
C LEU A 193 -17.99 -1.27 -2.76
N PHE A 194 -18.17 -1.64 -4.03
CA PHE A 194 -17.95 -0.76 -5.17
C PHE A 194 -19.24 -0.13 -5.67
N GLU A 195 -20.39 -0.49 -5.11
CA GLU A 195 -21.67 0.08 -5.53
C GLU A 195 -21.96 1.40 -4.78
N PRO A 196 -22.58 2.39 -5.44
CA PRO A 196 -23.11 2.38 -6.81
C PRO A 196 -22.09 2.77 -7.90
N ASN A 197 -20.82 2.99 -7.54
CA ASN A 197 -19.81 3.59 -8.42
C ASN A 197 -18.66 2.59 -8.70
N PRO A 198 -18.90 1.56 -9.53
CA PRO A 198 -17.91 0.52 -9.80
C PRO A 198 -16.67 1.09 -10.51
N PRO A 199 -15.50 0.46 -10.35
CA PRO A 199 -14.37 0.68 -11.23
C PRO A 199 -14.78 0.55 -12.71
N TRP A 200 -14.61 1.63 -13.47
CA TRP A 200 -14.99 1.70 -14.89
C TRP A 200 -13.94 1.06 -15.80
N GLN A 201 -13.64 -0.21 -15.54
CA GLN A 201 -12.65 -1.00 -16.26
C GLN A 201 -13.33 -2.24 -16.83
N ARG A 202 -13.09 -2.53 -18.12
CA ARG A 202 -13.73 -3.66 -18.83
C ARG A 202 -13.74 -4.95 -18.03
N GLN A 203 -12.57 -5.38 -17.56
CA GLN A 203 -12.39 -6.64 -16.84
C GLN A 203 -13.24 -6.69 -15.56
N PHE A 204 -13.29 -5.59 -14.81
CA PHE A 204 -14.11 -5.52 -13.59
C PHE A 204 -15.61 -5.54 -13.91
N LEU A 205 -16.05 -4.79 -14.92
CA LEU A 205 -17.45 -4.74 -15.35
C LEU A 205 -17.95 -6.10 -15.87
N GLU A 206 -17.14 -6.79 -16.68
CA GLU A 206 -17.42 -8.15 -17.17
C GLU A 206 -17.52 -9.15 -16.01
N PHE A 207 -16.54 -9.11 -15.08
CA PHE A 207 -16.54 -9.97 -13.90
C PHE A 207 -17.78 -9.73 -13.04
N ARG A 208 -18.08 -8.47 -12.70
CA ARG A 208 -19.24 -8.08 -11.90
C ARG A 208 -20.55 -8.56 -12.52
N LEU A 209 -20.74 -8.34 -13.82
CA LEU A 209 -21.92 -8.81 -14.53
C LEU A 209 -22.06 -10.34 -14.48
N LYS A 210 -20.96 -11.06 -14.70
CA LYS A 210 -20.93 -12.53 -14.65
C LYS A 210 -21.41 -13.04 -13.28
N ILE A 211 -20.87 -12.50 -12.19
CA ILE A 211 -21.24 -12.92 -10.83
C ILE A 211 -22.70 -12.58 -10.52
N TYR A 212 -23.14 -11.35 -10.80
CA TYR A 212 -24.53 -10.96 -10.56
C TYR A 212 -25.55 -11.76 -11.38
N ARG A 213 -25.22 -12.15 -12.61
CA ARG A 213 -26.09 -13.04 -13.41
C ARG A 213 -26.18 -14.44 -12.83
N ALA A 214 -25.04 -15.04 -12.47
CA ALA A 214 -25.00 -16.38 -11.87
C ALA A 214 -25.86 -16.45 -10.61
N ALA A 215 -25.74 -15.43 -9.75
CA ALA A 215 -26.48 -15.33 -8.50
C ALA A 215 -27.93 -14.80 -8.64
N LYS A 216 -28.39 -14.47 -9.87
CA LYS A 216 -29.66 -13.78 -10.12
C LYS A 216 -29.85 -12.53 -9.26
N HIS A 217 -28.77 -11.79 -9.05
CA HIS A 217 -28.72 -10.62 -8.17
C HIS A 217 -29.52 -9.46 -8.77
N VAL A 218 -30.16 -8.64 -7.91
CA VAL A 218 -31.01 -7.51 -8.33
C VAL A 218 -30.26 -6.48 -9.19
N LEU A 219 -28.95 -6.34 -8.98
CA LEU A 219 -28.10 -5.41 -9.74
C LEU A 219 -27.61 -5.96 -11.09
N ALA A 220 -27.97 -7.18 -11.49
CA ALA A 220 -27.52 -7.77 -12.76
C ALA A 220 -27.89 -6.90 -13.97
N ALA A 221 -29.11 -6.34 -13.99
CA ALA A 221 -29.56 -5.46 -15.07
C ALA A 221 -28.78 -4.13 -15.10
N GLN A 222 -28.38 -3.59 -13.94
CA GLN A 222 -27.54 -2.39 -13.88
C GLN A 222 -26.13 -2.69 -14.36
N ALA A 223 -25.52 -3.78 -13.89
CA ALA A 223 -24.18 -4.18 -14.31
C ALA A 223 -24.09 -4.44 -15.82
N GLU A 224 -25.17 -4.93 -16.44
CA GLU A 224 -25.26 -5.08 -17.89
C GLU A 224 -25.28 -3.73 -18.60
N ARG A 225 -26.12 -2.80 -18.14
CA ARG A 225 -26.16 -1.43 -18.70
C ARG A 225 -24.79 -0.76 -18.63
N ASP A 226 -24.10 -0.91 -17.51
CA ASP A 226 -22.78 -0.32 -17.28
C ASP A 226 -21.74 -0.91 -18.25
N LEU A 227 -21.71 -2.24 -18.43
CA LEU A 227 -20.80 -2.87 -19.38
C LEU A 227 -21.12 -2.46 -20.83
N GLN A 228 -22.40 -2.38 -21.20
CA GLN A 228 -22.80 -1.94 -22.54
C GLN A 228 -22.41 -0.47 -22.78
N GLU A 229 -22.56 0.39 -21.78
CA GLU A 229 -22.09 1.78 -21.87
C GLU A 229 -20.58 1.84 -22.04
N PHE A 230 -19.83 1.07 -21.25
CA PHE A 230 -18.37 0.98 -21.42
C PHE A 230 -18.00 0.58 -22.86
N LEU A 231 -18.61 -0.47 -23.41
CA LEU A 231 -18.32 -0.96 -24.76
C LEU A 231 -18.69 0.03 -25.86
N ARG A 232 -19.80 0.79 -25.72
CA ARG A 232 -20.17 1.85 -26.66
C ARG A 232 -19.09 2.92 -26.82
N HIS A 233 -18.35 3.20 -25.74
CA HIS A 233 -17.33 4.25 -25.72
C HIS A 233 -15.89 3.72 -25.87
N ALA A 234 -15.64 2.45 -25.57
CA ALA A 234 -14.31 1.86 -25.62
C ALA A 234 -13.75 1.68 -27.05
N ASP A 235 -14.62 1.50 -28.04
CA ASP A 235 -14.22 1.31 -29.45
C ASP A 235 -14.09 2.61 -30.26
N ARG A 236 -14.44 3.77 -29.69
CA ARG A 236 -14.17 5.06 -30.34
C ARG A 236 -12.67 5.34 -30.26
N ARG A 237 -11.93 5.04 -31.33
CA ARG A 237 -10.57 5.53 -31.48
C ARG A 237 -10.60 7.05 -31.41
N LEU A 238 -9.66 7.65 -30.70
CA LEU A 238 -9.47 9.11 -30.67
C LEU A 238 -9.28 9.70 -32.08
N ASP A 239 -8.86 8.87 -33.03
CA ASP A 239 -8.69 9.23 -34.44
C ASP A 239 -10.03 9.39 -35.19
N ASP A 240 -11.07 8.64 -34.81
CA ASP A 240 -12.38 8.73 -35.46
C ASP A 240 -13.08 10.05 -35.12
N ALA A 241 -12.88 10.55 -33.89
CA ALA A 241 -13.35 11.87 -33.46
C ALA A 241 -12.61 13.04 -34.15
N ALA A 242 -11.39 12.81 -34.66
CA ALA A 242 -10.64 13.80 -35.43
C ALA A 242 -11.04 13.81 -36.91
N ALA A 243 -11.47 12.66 -37.46
CA ALA A 243 -12.01 12.54 -38.81
C ALA A 243 -13.38 13.26 -38.94
N GLU A 244 -14.29 13.05 -37.98
CA GLU A 244 -15.63 13.69 -37.98
C GLU A 244 -15.55 15.22 -37.86
N ARG A 245 -14.57 15.77 -37.13
CA ARG A 245 -14.36 17.24 -37.04
C ARG A 245 -13.84 17.85 -38.35
N LYS A 246 -13.11 17.09 -39.17
CA LYS A 246 -12.62 17.56 -40.47
C LYS A 246 -13.72 17.55 -41.52
N GLU A 247 -14.59 16.53 -41.52
CA GLU A 247 -15.75 16.48 -42.44
C GLU A 247 -16.76 17.59 -42.13
N SER A 248 -17.06 17.85 -40.85
CA SER A 248 -18.00 18.91 -40.46
C SER A 248 -17.47 20.34 -40.73
N SER A 249 -16.15 20.51 -40.90
CA SER A 249 -15.53 21.80 -41.28
C SER A 249 -15.32 21.96 -42.79
N ALA A 250 -15.54 20.92 -43.59
CA ALA A 250 -15.43 20.96 -45.06
C ALA A 250 -16.78 21.16 -45.77
N GLU A 251 -17.89 21.12 -45.02
CA GLU A 251 -19.25 21.38 -45.51
C GLU A 251 -19.76 22.82 -45.23
N LEU A 252 -18.87 23.74 -44.84
CA LEU A 252 -19.12 25.19 -44.72
C LEU A 252 -18.27 25.97 -45.73
#